data_AF-A0A6M2BPC6-F1
#
_entry.id   AF-A0A6M2BPC6-F1
#
_cell.length_a   1.000
_cell.length_b   1.000
_cell.length_c   1.000
_cell.angle_alpha   90.00
_cell.angle_beta   90.00
_cell.angle_gamma   90.00
#
_symmetry.space_group_name_H-M   'P 1'
#
loop_
_entity.id
_entity.type
_entity.pdbx_description
1 polymer ?
#
loop_
_entity_poly.entity_id
_entity_poly.type
_entity_poly.pdbx_seq_one_letter_code
_entity_poly.pdbx_strand_id
1 'polypeptide(L)'
;MKAVKAVGILGALAALMVLGGCGNGSIKSPDFEPVTTLISVDIQPATAGQPNTLPAGTTLSYRAMATVSVTVQPGTKDAAGNEIDSQTRTEDVTSKTDWTSSNMSVATVSQGVVTGQSASATPVTITASYGGKSDTVQVTVTSAVLTSVVYAAEAGTARTSNDQYTVITGNNVPFQLYGRFSDQTASDAPRLLDDASFGITWTSSATDVANNPAGDGNFTTSTAGTTVIRGTVTQQPDGSAVTGVTPTFATATLVVQAANAFCDRAFVAPSAKTSVETSIGCLGCTVANPEQAIDGDLNTDATMDIPLGLLLSATLSLNVSDSSNPLTVGKSVGLVLSRDADLLSAELLSTLTVTTVNCDVNGSNCTPVETFAGSSDALHLGLLGLIGSVPEYLLATDPITQPANGVRLSFQGGLVSLLASLHVHSACAATAASATP
;
A
#
# COMPACT_ATOMS: atom_id res chain seq x y z
N MET A 1 52.48 -37.56 75.01
CA MET A 1 53.61 -37.45 75.97
C MET A 1 54.25 -36.08 75.77
N LYS A 2 54.45 -35.35 76.88
CA LYS A 2 55.38 -34.21 77.14
C LYS A 2 55.43 -33.08 76.08
N ALA A 3 54.86 -31.89 76.29
CA ALA A 3 55.16 -30.84 77.28
C ALA A 3 56.44 -29.99 77.01
N VAL A 4 56.27 -28.68 77.25
CA VAL A 4 57.27 -27.64 77.61
C VAL A 4 57.96 -26.96 76.41
N LYS A 5 57.73 -25.66 76.07
CA LYS A 5 57.84 -24.33 76.73
C LYS A 5 59.23 -23.68 76.51
N ALA A 6 59.20 -22.53 75.83
CA ALA A 6 60.03 -21.33 75.94
C ALA A 6 61.56 -21.42 75.71
N VAL A 7 62.09 -20.38 75.05
CA VAL A 7 62.99 -19.35 75.62
C VAL A 7 63.71 -18.67 74.45
N GLY A 8 63.57 -17.35 74.34
CA GLY A 8 64.35 -16.53 73.41
C GLY A 8 65.78 -16.29 73.92
N ILE A 9 66.60 -15.62 73.13
CA ILE A 9 67.58 -14.61 73.58
C ILE A 9 68.31 -14.01 72.37
N LEU A 10 68.42 -12.68 72.43
CA LEU A 10 69.30 -11.78 71.69
C LEU A 10 70.73 -12.31 71.53
N GLY A 11 71.31 -12.06 70.35
CA GLY A 11 72.76 -12.08 70.14
C GLY A 11 73.12 -11.10 69.03
N ALA A 12 73.33 -9.84 69.38
CA ALA A 12 74.02 -8.89 68.52
C ALA A 12 75.52 -9.22 68.54
N LEU A 13 76.13 -9.43 67.38
CA LEU A 13 77.57 -9.32 67.21
C LEU A 13 77.87 -8.74 65.84
N ALA A 14 78.35 -7.49 65.85
CA ALA A 14 78.98 -6.87 64.71
C ALA A 14 80.34 -7.54 64.47
N ALA A 15 80.59 -7.99 63.24
CA ALA A 15 81.92 -8.33 62.77
C ALA A 15 82.11 -7.70 61.39
N LEU A 16 82.88 -6.61 61.40
CA LEU A 16 83.46 -5.92 60.26
C LEU A 16 84.58 -6.81 59.68
N MET A 17 84.51 -7.21 58.40
CA MET A 17 85.71 -7.55 57.60
C MET A 17 85.41 -7.66 56.10
N VAL A 18 85.74 -6.56 55.41
CA VAL A 18 86.47 -6.43 54.13
C VAL A 18 86.67 -7.68 53.26
N LEU A 19 86.04 -7.61 52.08
CA LEU A 19 86.51 -7.95 50.73
C LEU A 19 87.53 -9.09 50.56
N GLY A 20 87.05 -10.14 49.90
CA GLY A 20 87.90 -11.09 49.17
C GLY A 20 87.06 -12.10 48.39
N GLY A 21 86.87 -11.87 47.09
CA GLY A 21 86.34 -12.89 46.18
C GLY A 21 85.48 -12.33 45.04
N CYS A 22 86.12 -11.91 43.95
CA CYS A 22 85.47 -11.83 42.64
C CYS A 22 85.05 -13.24 42.22
N GLY A 23 83.82 -13.62 42.50
CA GLY A 23 83.12 -14.65 41.75
C GLY A 23 82.24 -13.95 40.72
N ASN A 24 82.44 -14.26 39.43
CA ASN A 24 81.61 -13.80 38.30
C ASN A 24 80.21 -14.43 38.34
N GLY A 25 79.58 -14.48 39.52
CA GLY A 25 78.18 -14.76 39.65
C GLY A 25 77.44 -13.54 39.14
N SER A 26 77.18 -13.50 37.83
CA SER A 26 75.97 -12.84 37.34
C SER A 26 74.83 -13.47 38.12
N ILE A 27 74.42 -12.81 39.20
CA ILE A 27 73.14 -13.09 39.84
C ILE A 27 72.16 -12.67 38.76
N LYS A 28 71.79 -13.63 37.91
CA LYS A 28 70.65 -13.47 37.02
C LYS A 28 69.53 -13.14 37.99
N SER A 29 69.10 -11.87 38.01
CA SER A 29 67.87 -11.51 38.69
C SER A 29 66.84 -12.55 38.26
N PRO A 30 66.07 -13.16 39.18
CA PRO A 30 65.02 -14.09 38.79
C PRO A 30 64.27 -13.46 37.62
N ASP A 31 64.26 -14.15 36.47
CA ASP A 31 63.70 -13.60 35.24
C ASP A 31 62.27 -13.16 35.58
N PHE A 32 62.04 -11.85 35.63
CA PHE A 32 60.76 -11.31 36.07
C PHE A 32 59.72 -11.65 35.00
N GLU A 33 58.76 -12.50 35.33
CA GLU A 33 57.60 -12.76 34.50
C GLU A 33 56.45 -11.85 34.94
N PRO A 34 56.02 -10.89 34.10
CA PRO A 34 54.89 -10.03 34.43
C PRO A 34 53.61 -10.85 34.56
N VAL A 35 52.89 -10.66 35.66
CA VAL A 35 51.58 -11.26 35.90
C VAL A 35 50.52 -10.24 35.53
N THR A 36 49.60 -10.64 34.65
CA THR A 36 48.46 -9.81 34.23
C THR A 36 47.19 -10.28 34.96
N THR A 37 46.50 -9.35 35.61
CA THR A 37 45.23 -9.59 36.31
C THR A 37 44.12 -8.74 35.71
N LEU A 38 42.99 -9.35 35.37
CA LEU A 38 41.81 -8.63 34.90
C LEU A 38 41.07 -7.98 36.08
N ILE A 39 40.90 -6.65 36.03
CA ILE A 39 40.24 -5.87 37.08
C ILE A 39 38.74 -5.75 36.78
N SER A 40 38.41 -5.15 35.63
CA SER A 40 37.03 -4.88 35.17
C SER A 40 36.90 -5.10 33.67
N VAL A 41 35.64 -5.22 33.23
CA VAL A 41 35.22 -5.11 31.85
C VAL A 41 34.08 -4.12 31.87
N ASP A 42 34.12 -3.11 31.00
CA ASP A 42 33.15 -2.03 30.96
C ASP A 42 32.61 -1.90 29.52
N ILE A 43 31.28 -1.88 29.37
CA ILE A 43 30.61 -1.62 28.10
C ILE A 43 30.60 -0.12 27.84
N GLN A 44 31.00 0.28 26.64
CA GLN A 44 31.03 1.67 26.22
C GLN A 44 30.37 1.83 24.84
N PRO A 45 29.67 2.94 24.57
CA PRO A 45 29.21 3.23 23.22
C PRO A 45 30.39 3.30 22.24
N ALA A 46 30.20 2.79 21.01
CA ALA A 46 31.24 2.89 19.98
C ALA A 46 31.50 4.35 19.58
N THR A 47 30.47 5.19 19.62
CA THR A 47 30.52 6.63 19.31
C THR A 47 30.09 7.45 20.53
N ALA A 48 30.85 8.49 20.87
CA ALA A 48 30.51 9.37 22.00
C ALA A 48 29.14 10.04 21.79
N GLY A 49 28.28 10.01 22.81
CA GLY A 49 26.93 10.57 22.76
C GLY A 49 25.89 9.71 22.03
N GLN A 50 26.25 8.50 21.59
CA GLN A 50 25.30 7.54 21.01
C GLN A 50 24.18 7.20 22.03
N PRO A 51 22.89 7.28 21.62
CA PRO A 51 21.79 6.88 22.48
C PRO A 51 21.70 5.35 22.61
N ASN A 52 21.10 4.86 23.68
CA ASN A 52 20.82 3.43 23.87
C ASN A 52 19.45 3.02 23.27
N THR A 53 19.06 3.67 22.18
CA THR A 53 17.80 3.42 21.46
C THR A 53 18.09 3.19 19.99
N LEU A 54 17.45 2.19 19.39
CA LEU A 54 17.54 1.92 17.95
C LEU A 54 16.20 1.47 17.37
N PRO A 55 15.84 1.87 16.13
CA PRO A 55 14.70 1.29 15.42
C PRO A 55 14.89 -0.19 15.10
N ALA A 56 13.80 -0.95 15.08
CA ALA A 56 13.81 -2.32 14.57
C ALA A 56 14.39 -2.40 13.14
N GLY A 57 15.21 -3.41 12.88
CA GLY A 57 15.95 -3.60 11.63
C GLY A 57 17.24 -2.79 11.48
N THR A 58 17.58 -1.95 12.45
CA THR A 58 18.85 -1.20 12.47
C THR A 58 19.84 -1.79 13.47
N THR A 59 21.07 -1.24 13.49
CA THR A 59 22.14 -1.69 14.36
C THR A 59 22.72 -0.56 15.22
N LEU A 60 23.13 -0.91 16.45
CA LEU A 60 23.81 -0.04 17.39
C LEU A 60 25.10 -0.72 17.86
N SER A 61 26.22 -0.01 17.90
CA SER A 61 27.53 -0.60 18.20
C SER A 61 28.04 -0.23 19.59
N TYR A 62 28.56 -1.21 20.31
CA TYR A 62 29.22 -1.07 21.60
C TYR A 62 30.63 -1.68 21.56
N ARG A 63 31.47 -1.24 22.48
CA ARG A 63 32.79 -1.81 22.75
C ARG A 63 32.84 -2.37 24.16
N ALA A 64 33.60 -3.44 24.36
CA ALA A 64 33.95 -3.96 25.67
C ALA A 64 35.40 -3.60 25.97
N MET A 65 35.61 -2.77 27.00
CA MET A 65 36.92 -2.28 27.41
C MET A 65 37.32 -2.98 28.70
N ALA A 66 38.40 -3.77 28.66
CA ALA A 66 38.93 -4.47 29.82
C ALA A 66 40.01 -3.62 30.50
N THR A 67 39.91 -3.42 31.81
CA THR A 67 41.00 -2.85 32.61
C THR A 67 41.82 -3.99 33.20
N VAL A 68 43.11 -4.04 32.85
CA VAL A 68 44.06 -5.02 33.36
C VAL A 68 45.11 -4.35 34.22
N SER A 69 45.55 -5.04 35.28
CA SER A 69 46.72 -4.67 36.08
C SER A 69 47.85 -5.61 35.73
N VAL A 70 49.00 -5.07 35.35
CA VAL A 70 50.21 -5.83 35.04
C VAL A 70 51.25 -5.52 36.10
N THR A 71 51.80 -6.55 36.74
CA THR A 71 52.90 -6.35 37.68
C THR A 71 54.12 -5.80 36.96
N VAL A 72 54.87 -4.92 37.63
CA VAL A 72 56.10 -4.33 37.08
C VAL A 72 57.33 -4.77 37.88
N GLN A 73 58.51 -4.60 37.28
CA GLN A 73 59.76 -4.95 37.93
C GLN A 73 59.96 -4.11 39.21
N PRO A 74 60.53 -4.67 40.28
CA PRO A 74 60.89 -3.91 41.47
C PRO A 74 61.74 -2.68 41.14
N GLY A 75 61.43 -1.54 41.75
CA GLY A 75 62.08 -0.24 41.47
C GLY A 75 61.47 0.55 40.31
N THR A 76 60.41 0.05 39.65
CA THR A 76 59.64 0.82 38.67
C THR A 76 58.96 2.00 39.38
N LYS A 77 59.05 3.19 38.78
CA LYS A 77 58.44 4.42 39.30
C LYS A 77 57.36 4.95 38.37
N ASP A 78 56.30 5.52 38.94
CA ASP A 78 55.26 6.23 38.20
C ASP A 78 55.73 7.61 37.69
N ALA A 79 54.85 8.35 37.01
CA ALA A 79 55.13 9.70 36.51
C ALA A 79 55.43 10.72 37.62
N ALA A 80 55.08 10.44 38.87
CA ALA A 80 55.35 11.27 40.04
C ALA A 80 56.63 10.86 40.79
N GLY A 81 57.30 9.79 40.35
CA GLY A 81 58.53 9.27 40.96
C GLY A 81 58.32 8.33 42.15
N ASN A 82 57.08 7.92 42.43
CA ASN A 82 56.76 6.94 43.47
C ASN A 82 57.00 5.52 42.96
N GLU A 83 57.52 4.63 43.80
CA GLU A 83 57.62 3.21 43.45
C GLU A 83 56.25 2.57 43.36
N ILE A 84 56.05 1.77 42.31
CA ILE A 84 54.79 1.07 42.02
C ILE A 84 55.04 -0.43 41.84
N ASP A 85 54.06 -1.24 42.22
CA ASP A 85 54.08 -2.71 42.06
C ASP A 85 53.37 -3.18 40.79
N SER A 86 52.52 -2.34 40.21
CA SER A 86 51.69 -2.64 39.05
C SER A 86 51.30 -1.39 38.27
N GLN A 87 50.96 -1.57 37.00
CA GLN A 87 50.39 -0.54 36.14
C GLN A 87 49.08 -1.02 35.55
N THR A 88 48.09 -0.12 35.49
CA THR A 88 46.82 -0.40 34.82
C THR A 88 46.86 0.04 33.37
N ARG A 89 46.22 -0.74 32.51
CA ARG A 89 45.96 -0.36 31.11
C ARG A 89 44.58 -0.84 30.70
N THR A 90 43.97 -0.12 29.77
CA THR A 90 42.72 -0.52 29.13
C THR A 90 43.00 -1.18 27.78
N GLU A 91 42.32 -2.29 27.51
CA GLU A 91 42.39 -3.03 26.26
C GLU A 91 40.99 -3.18 25.65
N ASP A 92 40.88 -3.01 24.33
CA ASP A 92 39.65 -3.34 23.62
C ASP A 92 39.56 -4.85 23.43
N VAL A 93 38.57 -5.47 24.07
CA VAL A 93 38.33 -6.91 24.06
C VAL A 93 37.03 -7.26 23.34
N THR A 94 36.40 -6.32 22.62
CA THR A 94 35.06 -6.45 22.01
C THR A 94 34.85 -7.75 21.22
N SER A 95 35.83 -8.15 20.41
CA SER A 95 35.77 -9.38 19.59
C SER A 95 36.10 -10.67 20.37
N LYS A 96 36.65 -10.56 21.58
CA LYS A 96 36.99 -11.66 22.49
C LYS A 96 35.96 -11.86 23.60
N THR A 97 35.01 -10.94 23.72
CA THR A 97 33.96 -10.94 24.74
C THR A 97 32.80 -11.84 24.31
N ASP A 98 32.26 -12.60 25.27
CA ASP A 98 30.99 -13.29 25.12
C ASP A 98 29.83 -12.29 25.31
N TRP A 99 29.11 -12.01 24.23
CA TRP A 99 27.97 -11.12 24.23
C TRP A 99 26.66 -11.89 24.33
N THR A 100 25.76 -11.47 25.22
CA THR A 100 24.43 -12.07 25.38
C THR A 100 23.34 -11.01 25.45
N SER A 101 22.12 -11.39 25.09
CA SER A 101 20.92 -10.54 25.16
C SER A 101 19.89 -11.21 26.06
N SER A 102 19.25 -10.44 26.94
CA SER A 102 18.17 -10.95 27.79
C SER A 102 16.91 -11.31 27.00
N ASN A 103 16.75 -10.81 25.77
CA ASN A 103 15.65 -11.17 24.88
C ASN A 103 16.06 -11.09 23.41
N MET A 104 16.41 -12.25 22.84
CA MET A 104 16.83 -12.37 21.43
C MET A 104 15.72 -12.12 20.42
N SER A 105 14.44 -12.18 20.81
CA SER A 105 13.34 -11.84 19.90
C SER A 105 13.17 -10.33 19.73
N VAL A 106 13.73 -9.53 20.64
CA VAL A 106 13.69 -8.06 20.61
C VAL A 106 15.01 -7.50 20.09
N ALA A 107 16.15 -7.99 20.58
CA ALA A 107 17.46 -7.57 20.11
C ALA A 107 18.49 -8.71 20.17
N THR A 108 19.26 -8.88 19.11
CA THR A 108 20.40 -9.80 19.05
C THR A 108 21.70 -9.03 19.18
N VAL A 109 22.76 -9.64 19.69
CA VAL A 109 24.09 -9.02 19.78
C VAL A 109 25.15 -9.97 19.27
N SER A 110 26.09 -9.47 18.46
CA SER A 110 27.25 -10.22 18.00
C SER A 110 28.46 -9.30 17.89
N GLN A 111 29.56 -9.64 18.55
CA GLN A 111 30.80 -8.86 18.56
C GLN A 111 30.57 -7.36 18.85
N GLY A 112 29.75 -7.05 19.85
CA GLY A 112 29.40 -5.67 20.23
C GLY A 112 28.39 -4.96 19.32
N VAL A 113 27.95 -5.59 18.22
CA VAL A 113 26.91 -5.04 17.35
C VAL A 113 25.55 -5.57 17.77
N VAL A 114 24.71 -4.69 18.31
CA VAL A 114 23.33 -4.96 18.68
C VAL A 114 22.44 -4.70 17.46
N THR A 115 21.61 -5.66 17.08
CA THR A 115 20.63 -5.57 15.98
C THR A 115 19.22 -5.63 16.56
N GLY A 116 18.40 -4.62 16.27
CA GLY A 116 17.01 -4.58 16.72
C GLY A 116 16.15 -5.50 15.85
N GLN A 117 15.43 -6.43 16.47
CA GLN A 117 14.57 -7.41 15.77
C GLN A 117 13.11 -6.99 15.81
N SER A 118 12.62 -6.51 16.96
CA SER A 118 11.22 -6.14 17.15
C SER A 118 11.10 -5.04 18.19
N ALA A 119 10.18 -4.11 17.98
CA ALA A 119 9.95 -3.02 18.90
C ALA A 119 9.46 -3.54 20.27
N SER A 120 9.94 -2.92 21.35
CA SER A 120 9.55 -3.25 22.72
C SER A 120 9.63 -2.02 23.60
N ALA A 121 8.57 -1.77 24.37
CA ALA A 121 8.57 -0.72 25.40
C ALA A 121 9.49 -1.08 26.59
N THR A 122 9.77 -2.37 26.81
CA THR A 122 10.70 -2.82 27.84
C THR A 122 12.11 -2.92 27.26
N PRO A 123 13.11 -2.23 27.84
CA PRO A 123 14.50 -2.35 27.41
C PRO A 123 15.04 -3.77 27.56
N VAL A 124 15.93 -4.15 26.65
CA VAL A 124 16.67 -5.42 26.68
C VAL A 124 18.03 -5.19 27.33
N THR A 125 18.45 -6.11 28.20
CA THR A 125 19.78 -6.08 28.81
C THR A 125 20.78 -6.81 27.91
N ILE A 126 21.81 -6.10 27.46
CA ILE A 126 22.95 -6.66 26.74
C ILE A 126 24.10 -6.83 27.73
N THR A 127 24.64 -8.04 27.81
CA THR A 127 25.72 -8.39 28.75
C THR A 127 26.98 -8.76 27.97
N ALA A 128 28.11 -8.16 28.37
CA ALA A 128 29.45 -8.45 27.86
C ALA A 128 30.24 -9.17 28.97
N SER A 129 30.66 -10.40 28.71
CA SER A 129 31.47 -11.20 29.65
C SER A 129 32.86 -11.48 29.09
N TYR A 130 33.90 -11.23 29.87
CA TYR A 130 35.29 -11.54 29.52
C TYR A 130 36.11 -11.84 30.77
N GLY A 131 36.83 -12.97 30.77
CA GLY A 131 37.73 -13.37 31.87
C GLY A 131 37.06 -13.46 33.25
N GLY A 132 35.77 -13.83 33.32
CA GLY A 132 35.01 -13.93 34.57
C GLY A 132 34.51 -12.59 35.13
N LYS A 133 34.71 -11.48 34.39
CA LYS A 133 34.10 -10.17 34.65
C LYS A 133 33.00 -9.92 33.64
N SER A 134 32.01 -9.12 34.03
CA SER A 134 30.91 -8.75 33.14
C SER A 134 30.40 -7.35 33.44
N ASP A 135 29.88 -6.71 32.40
CA ASP A 135 29.11 -5.47 32.50
C ASP A 135 27.87 -5.54 31.59
N THR A 136 26.91 -4.64 31.82
CA THR A 136 25.61 -4.66 31.15
C THR A 136 25.15 -3.28 30.70
N VAL A 137 24.47 -3.22 29.55
CA VAL A 137 23.80 -2.02 29.06
C VAL A 137 22.34 -2.33 28.71
N GLN A 138 21.43 -1.41 29.05
CA GLN A 138 20.04 -1.50 28.64
C GLN A 138 19.84 -0.81 27.30
N VAL A 139 19.20 -1.50 26.35
CA VAL A 139 18.92 -1.03 24.99
C VAL A 139 17.43 -1.10 24.71
N THR A 140 16.84 -0.02 24.21
CA THR A 140 15.43 0.04 23.85
C THR A 140 15.26 -0.02 22.34
N VAL A 141 14.46 -0.97 21.85
CA VAL A 141 14.15 -1.09 20.42
C VAL A 141 12.84 -0.39 20.11
N THR A 142 12.87 0.65 19.28
CA THR A 142 11.69 1.40 18.85
C THR A 142 11.08 0.79 17.58
N SER A 143 9.90 1.29 17.19
CA SER A 143 9.27 0.95 15.91
C SER A 143 10.23 1.14 14.73
N ALA A 144 10.09 0.29 13.72
CA ALA A 144 10.84 0.43 12.47
C ALA A 144 10.55 1.78 11.81
N VAL A 145 11.55 2.33 11.12
CA VAL A 145 11.45 3.63 10.44
C VAL A 145 11.27 3.42 8.94
N LEU A 146 10.54 4.32 8.28
CA LEU A 146 10.39 4.31 6.83
C LEU A 146 11.76 4.58 6.17
N THR A 147 12.13 3.80 5.16
CA THR A 147 13.38 3.95 4.41
C THR A 147 13.15 4.38 2.96
N SER A 148 12.02 4.00 2.37
CA SER A 148 11.67 4.39 0.99
C SER A 148 10.18 4.26 0.74
N VAL A 149 9.61 5.17 -0.04
CA VAL A 149 8.32 4.97 -0.69
C VAL A 149 8.54 4.09 -1.93
N VAL A 150 7.68 3.09 -2.13
CA VAL A 150 7.89 2.06 -3.16
C VAL A 150 6.93 2.23 -4.33
N TYR A 151 5.63 2.25 -4.07
CA TYR A 151 4.62 2.40 -5.12
C TYR A 151 3.34 3.09 -4.59
N ALA A 152 2.56 3.64 -5.50
CA ALA A 152 1.17 4.05 -5.26
C ALA A 152 0.23 3.08 -5.99
N ALA A 153 -0.93 2.79 -5.41
CA ALA A 153 -1.89 1.87 -6.00
C ALA A 153 -3.33 2.29 -5.68
N GLU A 154 -4.27 1.93 -6.55
CA GLU A 154 -5.70 2.09 -6.26
C GLU A 154 -6.14 1.11 -5.17
N ALA A 155 -6.81 1.61 -4.14
CA ALA A 155 -7.23 0.84 -2.99
C ALA A 155 -8.25 -0.24 -3.38
N GLY A 156 -8.05 -1.47 -2.90
CA GLY A 156 -8.96 -2.58 -3.18
C GLY A 156 -8.76 -3.25 -4.55
N THR A 157 -7.80 -2.79 -5.35
CA THR A 157 -7.46 -3.42 -6.64
C THR A 157 -6.13 -4.17 -6.59
N ALA A 158 -6.00 -5.17 -7.46
CA ALA A 158 -4.72 -5.86 -7.63
C ALA A 158 -3.74 -4.93 -8.37
N ARG A 159 -2.56 -4.71 -7.78
CA ARG A 159 -1.50 -3.91 -8.40
C ARG A 159 -1.03 -4.54 -9.71
N THR A 160 -0.96 -3.73 -10.77
CA THR A 160 -0.41 -4.11 -12.07
C THR A 160 1.11 -3.89 -12.11
N SER A 161 1.83 -4.60 -12.99
CA SER A 161 3.29 -4.49 -13.08
C SER A 161 3.80 -3.11 -13.56
N ASN A 162 2.92 -2.32 -14.17
CA ASN A 162 3.21 -0.98 -14.68
C ASN A 162 2.55 0.13 -13.85
N ASP A 163 1.96 -0.20 -12.69
CA ASP A 163 1.26 0.76 -11.82
C ASP A 163 0.21 1.61 -12.57
N GLN A 164 -0.44 0.98 -13.56
CA GLN A 164 -1.50 1.59 -14.37
C GLN A 164 -2.86 1.04 -13.95
N TYR A 165 -3.81 1.96 -13.77
CA TYR A 165 -5.19 1.70 -13.39
C TYR A 165 -6.12 2.33 -14.43
N THR A 166 -7.18 1.64 -14.82
CA THR A 166 -8.12 2.12 -15.84
C THR A 166 -9.52 2.17 -15.26
N VAL A 167 -10.15 3.32 -15.38
CA VAL A 167 -11.49 3.61 -14.85
C VAL A 167 -12.27 4.42 -15.87
N ILE A 168 -13.59 4.45 -15.76
CA ILE A 168 -14.43 5.35 -16.57
C ILE A 168 -14.67 6.68 -15.83
N THR A 169 -14.93 7.76 -16.56
CA THR A 169 -15.31 9.06 -16.00
C THR A 169 -16.48 8.96 -15.01
N GLY A 170 -16.54 9.86 -14.02
CA GLY A 170 -17.60 9.92 -13.01
C GLY A 170 -17.32 9.08 -11.76
N ASN A 171 -16.23 8.29 -11.76
CA ASN A 171 -15.86 7.46 -10.62
C ASN A 171 -14.96 8.17 -9.63
N ASN A 172 -15.09 7.73 -8.38
CA ASN A 172 -14.19 8.07 -7.29
C ASN A 172 -13.14 6.97 -7.10
N VAL A 173 -11.86 7.33 -7.17
CA VAL A 173 -10.72 6.41 -7.23
C VAL A 173 -9.79 6.69 -6.04
N PRO A 174 -9.88 5.89 -4.96
CA PRO A 174 -9.01 6.04 -3.81
C PRO A 174 -7.62 5.46 -4.09
N PHE A 175 -6.57 6.23 -3.86
CA PHE A 175 -5.18 5.81 -3.93
C PHE A 175 -4.55 5.65 -2.54
N GLN A 176 -3.65 4.67 -2.45
CA GLN A 176 -2.86 4.34 -1.27
C GLN A 176 -1.37 4.31 -1.60
N LEU A 177 -0.54 4.61 -0.60
CA LEU A 177 0.90 4.67 -0.75
C LEU A 177 1.56 3.56 0.05
N TYR A 178 2.55 2.89 -0.52
CA TYR A 178 3.24 1.78 0.11
C TYR A 178 4.72 2.05 0.27
N GLY A 179 5.27 1.74 1.43
CA GLY A 179 6.64 2.03 1.80
C GLY A 179 7.37 0.84 2.40
N ARG A 180 8.69 0.94 2.40
CA ARG A 180 9.61 -0.06 2.97
C ARG A 180 10.19 0.48 4.26
N PHE A 181 10.29 -0.38 5.26
CA PHE A 181 10.77 -0.03 6.59
C PHE A 181 12.13 -0.68 6.89
N SER A 182 12.83 -0.16 7.90
CA SER A 182 14.16 -0.62 8.30
C SER A 182 14.22 -2.09 8.69
N ASP A 183 13.09 -2.68 9.10
CA ASP A 183 12.94 -4.09 9.44
C ASP A 183 12.55 -4.99 8.25
N GLN A 184 12.58 -4.45 7.02
CA GLN A 184 12.19 -5.17 5.80
C GLN A 184 13.36 -5.32 4.84
N THR A 185 13.52 -6.52 4.31
CA THR A 185 14.44 -6.90 3.22
C THR A 185 13.77 -6.72 1.87
N ALA A 186 14.55 -6.57 0.78
CA ALA A 186 14.02 -6.37 -0.58
C ALA A 186 12.90 -7.34 -1.01
N SER A 187 12.89 -8.58 -0.49
CA SER A 187 11.87 -9.60 -0.74
C SER A 187 10.55 -9.40 0.02
N ASP A 188 10.57 -8.66 1.13
CA ASP A 188 9.36 -8.40 1.91
C ASP A 188 8.42 -7.44 1.19
N ALA A 189 7.12 -7.70 1.34
CA ALA A 189 6.08 -6.84 0.81
C ALA A 189 6.11 -5.46 1.51
N PRO A 190 6.11 -4.35 0.75
CA PRO A 190 5.97 -3.00 1.31
C PRO A 190 4.69 -2.87 2.15
N ARG A 191 4.74 -2.07 3.22
CA ARG A 191 3.61 -1.80 4.11
C ARG A 191 2.83 -0.58 3.63
N LEU A 192 1.52 -0.59 3.86
CA LEU A 192 0.65 0.56 3.65
C LEU A 192 1.10 1.72 4.55
N LEU A 193 1.19 2.91 3.97
CA LEU A 193 1.44 4.15 4.69
C LEU A 193 0.11 4.82 5.03
N ASP A 194 -0.12 5.02 6.31
CA ASP A 194 -1.27 5.77 6.82
C ASP A 194 -1.08 7.27 6.58
N ASP A 195 -2.07 7.90 5.94
CA ASP A 195 -2.01 9.31 5.58
C ASP A 195 -1.89 10.21 6.82
N ALA A 196 -2.64 9.92 7.88
CA ALA A 196 -2.60 10.71 9.12
C ALA A 196 -1.23 10.63 9.81
N SER A 197 -0.56 9.49 9.77
CA SER A 197 0.75 9.28 10.38
C SER A 197 1.88 9.87 9.55
N PHE A 198 1.82 9.77 8.21
CA PHE A 198 2.93 10.14 7.34
C PHE A 198 2.75 11.50 6.63
N GLY A 199 1.57 12.13 6.76
CA GLY A 199 1.22 13.37 6.06
C GLY A 199 1.47 13.24 4.56
N ILE A 200 0.56 12.62 3.82
CA ILE A 200 0.75 12.35 2.40
C ILE A 200 0.06 13.46 1.60
N THR A 201 0.85 14.18 0.82
CA THR A 201 0.32 15.12 -0.17
C THR A 201 0.05 14.39 -1.48
N TRP A 202 -1.20 14.46 -1.93
CA TRP A 202 -1.67 13.83 -3.17
C TRP A 202 -1.86 14.87 -4.27
N THR A 203 -1.36 14.55 -5.47
CA THR A 203 -1.48 15.42 -6.65
C THR A 203 -1.80 14.62 -7.90
N SER A 204 -2.48 15.27 -8.84
CA SER A 204 -2.74 14.79 -10.20
C SER A 204 -2.00 15.68 -11.19
N SER A 205 -1.36 15.11 -12.20
CA SER A 205 -0.70 15.89 -13.25
C SER A 205 -1.68 16.56 -14.22
N ALA A 206 -2.93 16.09 -14.28
CA ALA A 206 -4.01 16.62 -15.11
C ALA A 206 -5.32 16.63 -14.30
N THR A 207 -5.61 17.78 -13.67
CA THR A 207 -6.76 17.94 -12.76
C THR A 207 -8.10 18.07 -13.48
N ASP A 208 -8.09 18.30 -14.79
CA ASP A 208 -9.24 18.17 -15.67
C ASP A 208 -9.63 16.70 -15.94
N VAL A 209 -8.68 15.79 -15.87
CA VAL A 209 -8.88 14.33 -16.01
C VAL A 209 -9.34 13.72 -14.69
N ALA A 210 -8.57 13.93 -13.61
CA ALA A 210 -8.96 13.50 -12.27
C ALA A 210 -8.44 14.48 -11.21
N ASN A 211 -9.27 14.81 -10.23
CA ASN A 211 -8.97 15.84 -9.22
C ASN A 211 -9.30 15.36 -7.80
N ASN A 212 -8.58 15.90 -6.82
CA ASN A 212 -8.74 15.67 -5.40
C ASN A 212 -8.81 17.02 -4.65
N PRO A 213 -9.91 17.78 -4.73
CA PRO A 213 -9.99 19.11 -4.14
C PRO A 213 -9.83 19.12 -2.61
N ALA A 214 -10.08 17.99 -1.93
CA ALA A 214 -9.85 17.82 -0.50
C ALA A 214 -8.35 17.64 -0.14
N GLY A 215 -7.48 17.43 -1.13
CA GLY A 215 -6.05 17.17 -0.92
C GLY A 215 -5.72 15.75 -0.42
N ASP A 216 -6.72 14.89 -0.31
CA ASP A 216 -6.60 13.49 0.09
C ASP A 216 -6.24 12.58 -1.10
N GLY A 217 -6.06 11.28 -0.82
CA GLY A 217 -5.79 10.27 -1.84
C GLY A 217 -7.00 9.92 -2.71
N ASN A 218 -8.10 10.66 -2.63
CA ASN A 218 -9.36 10.29 -3.24
C ASN A 218 -9.65 11.15 -4.49
N PHE A 219 -9.52 10.54 -5.67
CA PHE A 219 -9.61 11.28 -6.94
C PHE A 219 -10.95 11.05 -7.63
N THR A 220 -11.67 12.13 -7.93
CA THR A 220 -12.85 12.08 -8.79
C THR A 220 -12.43 12.27 -10.24
N THR A 221 -12.91 11.39 -11.12
CA THR A 221 -12.61 11.42 -12.56
C THR A 221 -13.67 12.23 -13.33
N SER A 222 -13.23 13.11 -14.24
CA SER A 222 -14.12 14.06 -14.92
C SER A 222 -14.05 13.95 -16.44
N THR A 223 -12.84 13.93 -17.00
CA THR A 223 -12.63 13.91 -18.47
C THR A 223 -11.82 12.68 -18.86
N ALA A 224 -12.13 12.10 -20.02
CA ALA A 224 -11.31 11.05 -20.59
C ALA A 224 -9.88 11.56 -20.85
N GLY A 225 -8.88 10.78 -20.47
CA GLY A 225 -7.48 11.17 -20.59
C GLY A 225 -6.57 10.30 -19.73
N THR A 226 -5.34 10.74 -19.55
CA THR A 226 -4.37 10.05 -18.69
C THR A 226 -3.77 11.07 -17.74
N THR A 227 -3.71 10.71 -16.46
CA THR A 227 -3.05 11.50 -15.43
C THR A 227 -2.11 10.66 -14.59
N VAL A 228 -1.07 11.29 -14.04
CA VAL A 228 -0.16 10.68 -13.08
C VAL A 228 -0.59 11.12 -11.69
N ILE A 229 -1.00 10.14 -10.89
CA ILE A 229 -1.29 10.33 -9.48
C ILE A 229 0.01 10.18 -8.70
N ARG A 230 0.33 11.16 -7.86
CA ARG A 230 1.55 11.19 -7.05
C ARG A 230 1.21 11.41 -5.59
N GLY A 231 1.61 10.46 -4.75
CA GLY A 231 1.61 10.58 -3.29
C GLY A 231 3.01 10.89 -2.79
N THR A 232 3.17 11.96 -2.01
CA THR A 232 4.46 12.39 -1.45
C THR A 232 4.37 12.44 0.08
N VAL A 233 5.26 11.72 0.76
CA VAL A 233 5.36 11.74 2.22
C VAL A 233 6.00 13.06 2.66
N THR A 234 5.37 13.75 3.60
CA THR A 234 5.83 15.06 4.09
C THR A 234 6.32 15.05 5.54
N GLN A 235 5.98 14.02 6.32
CA GLN A 235 6.42 13.84 7.70
C GLN A 235 6.58 12.36 8.08
N GLN A 236 7.28 12.09 9.17
CA GLN A 236 7.30 10.78 9.82
C GLN A 236 6.20 10.69 10.90
N PRO A 237 5.86 9.47 11.39
CA PRO A 237 4.82 9.27 12.41
C PRO A 237 5.05 10.02 13.73
N ASP A 238 6.29 10.41 14.02
CA ASP A 238 6.66 11.23 15.18
C ASP A 238 6.56 12.75 14.91
N GLY A 239 6.09 13.15 13.71
CA GLY A 239 6.02 14.53 13.25
C GLY A 239 7.34 15.10 12.75
N SER A 240 8.42 14.31 12.74
CA SER A 240 9.74 14.74 12.26
C SER A 240 9.76 14.90 10.74
N ALA A 241 10.70 15.72 10.25
CA ALA A 241 10.95 15.86 8.83
C ALA A 241 11.43 14.55 8.19
N VAL A 242 11.05 14.32 6.94
CA VAL A 242 11.38 13.12 6.15
C VAL A 242 12.87 13.10 5.79
N THR A 243 13.71 12.61 6.71
CA THR A 243 15.16 12.49 6.53
C THR A 243 15.53 11.02 6.32
N GLY A 244 16.43 10.73 5.38
CA GLY A 244 16.90 9.36 5.12
C GLY A 244 15.90 8.45 4.38
N VAL A 245 14.76 8.99 3.92
CA VAL A 245 13.79 8.27 3.07
C VAL A 245 14.09 8.59 1.61
N THR A 246 14.33 7.58 0.77
CA THR A 246 14.57 7.80 -0.66
C THR A 246 14.09 6.61 -1.50
N PRO A 247 13.18 6.83 -2.49
CA PRO A 247 12.47 8.08 -2.77
C PRO A 247 11.41 8.39 -1.69
N THR A 248 10.99 9.66 -1.60
CA THR A 248 9.92 10.14 -0.67
C THR A 248 8.52 10.11 -1.28
N PHE A 249 8.41 9.70 -2.54
CA PHE A 249 7.16 9.67 -3.28
C PHE A 249 7.11 8.44 -4.18
N ALA A 250 5.90 8.10 -4.60
CA ALA A 250 5.67 7.19 -5.71
C ALA A 250 4.52 7.71 -6.58
N THR A 251 4.41 7.14 -7.77
CA THR A 251 3.42 7.51 -8.76
C THR A 251 2.67 6.30 -9.27
N ALA A 252 1.42 6.52 -9.68
CA ALA A 252 0.62 5.59 -10.46
C ALA A 252 0.04 6.31 -11.69
N THR A 253 -0.18 5.58 -12.77
CA THR A 253 -0.85 6.09 -13.97
C THR A 253 -2.33 5.76 -13.89
N LEU A 254 -3.18 6.80 -13.92
CA LEU A 254 -4.62 6.64 -14.03
C LEU A 254 -5.05 6.97 -15.46
N VAL A 255 -5.60 5.96 -16.14
CA VAL A 255 -6.21 6.11 -17.46
C VAL A 255 -7.72 6.23 -17.25
N VAL A 256 -8.25 7.40 -17.54
CA VAL A 256 -9.69 7.66 -17.50
C VAL A 256 -10.24 7.49 -18.91
N GLN A 257 -11.11 6.51 -19.08
CA GLN A 257 -11.85 6.32 -20.31
C GLN A 257 -13.14 7.12 -20.27
N ALA A 258 -13.63 7.56 -21.42
CA ALA A 258 -14.95 8.15 -21.50
C ALA A 258 -15.98 7.12 -20.99
N ALA A 259 -16.99 7.60 -20.27
CA ALA A 259 -18.08 6.77 -19.76
C ALA A 259 -18.64 5.85 -20.86
N ASN A 260 -18.72 6.36 -22.09
CA ASN A 260 -19.20 5.67 -23.29
C ASN A 260 -18.13 4.89 -24.07
N ALA A 261 -16.97 4.52 -23.51
CA ALA A 261 -15.92 3.81 -24.25
C ALA A 261 -16.37 2.44 -24.81
N PHE A 262 -17.45 1.87 -24.27
CA PHE A 262 -18.14 0.69 -24.82
C PHE A 262 -18.94 0.99 -26.11
N CYS A 263 -19.11 2.27 -26.44
CA CYS A 263 -19.94 2.80 -27.50
C CYS A 263 -19.05 3.44 -28.58
N ASP A 264 -18.74 2.70 -29.66
CA ASP A 264 -18.02 3.25 -30.83
C ASP A 264 -18.74 4.50 -31.37
N ARG A 265 -20.08 4.51 -31.29
CA ARG A 265 -20.92 5.66 -31.66
C ARG A 265 -22.19 5.69 -30.82
N ALA A 266 -22.38 6.76 -30.05
CA ALA A 266 -23.62 7.03 -29.32
C ALA A 266 -24.65 7.78 -30.17
N PHE A 267 -25.93 7.62 -29.85
CA PHE A 267 -26.98 8.53 -30.27
C PHE A 267 -26.93 9.77 -29.38
N VAL A 268 -26.66 10.95 -29.94
CA VAL A 268 -26.54 12.19 -29.17
C VAL A 268 -27.35 13.31 -29.84
N ALA A 269 -28.02 14.13 -29.04
CA ALA A 269 -28.67 15.35 -29.48
C ALA A 269 -27.63 16.33 -30.12
N PRO A 270 -28.03 17.20 -31.07
CA PRO A 270 -29.40 17.47 -31.51
C PRO A 270 -29.88 16.62 -32.68
N SER A 271 -29.02 15.81 -33.32
CA SER A 271 -29.39 14.99 -34.47
C SER A 271 -30.24 13.79 -34.06
N ALA A 272 -29.90 13.15 -32.94
CA ALA A 272 -30.71 12.09 -32.37
C ALA A 272 -32.05 12.64 -31.85
N LYS A 273 -33.08 11.79 -31.93
CA LYS A 273 -34.45 12.04 -31.47
C LYS A 273 -34.94 10.87 -30.65
N THR A 274 -35.76 11.16 -29.66
CA THR A 274 -36.45 10.15 -28.86
C THR A 274 -37.95 10.23 -29.05
N SER A 275 -38.63 9.08 -28.99
CA SER A 275 -40.09 9.01 -28.98
C SER A 275 -40.54 7.82 -28.14
N VAL A 276 -41.75 7.94 -27.57
CA VAL A 276 -42.29 6.96 -26.63
C VAL A 276 -43.51 6.30 -27.25
N GLU A 277 -43.57 4.98 -27.17
CA GLU A 277 -44.71 4.17 -27.61
C GLU A 277 -45.26 3.33 -26.46
N THR A 278 -46.58 3.33 -26.30
CA THR A 278 -47.27 2.54 -25.27
C THR A 278 -48.32 1.64 -25.90
N SER A 279 -48.45 0.42 -25.36
CA SER A 279 -49.56 -0.47 -25.71
C SER A 279 -50.89 0.02 -25.12
N ILE A 280 -52.02 -0.39 -25.75
CA ILE A 280 -53.39 0.01 -25.37
C ILE A 280 -53.75 -0.32 -23.90
N GLY A 281 -53.03 -1.26 -23.25
CA GLY A 281 -53.24 -1.66 -21.85
C GLY A 281 -52.30 -1.00 -20.83
N CYS A 282 -51.36 -0.14 -21.24
CA CYS A 282 -50.32 0.45 -20.38
C CYS A 282 -50.81 1.72 -19.65
N LEU A 283 -51.93 1.64 -18.92
CA LEU A 283 -52.54 2.80 -18.27
C LEU A 283 -51.65 3.40 -17.16
N GLY A 284 -51.00 4.52 -17.44
CA GLY A 284 -50.10 5.18 -16.49
C GLY A 284 -48.63 4.79 -16.66
N CYS A 285 -48.28 4.04 -17.72
CA CYS A 285 -46.89 3.87 -18.10
C CYS A 285 -46.31 5.18 -18.62
N THR A 286 -45.11 5.52 -18.19
CA THR A 286 -44.44 6.77 -18.54
C THR A 286 -42.98 6.53 -18.87
N VAL A 287 -42.44 7.34 -19.77
CA VAL A 287 -40.99 7.56 -19.84
C VAL A 287 -40.74 8.98 -19.38
N ALA A 288 -40.11 9.14 -18.21
CA ALA A 288 -39.67 10.44 -17.73
C ALA A 288 -38.37 10.85 -18.43
N ASN A 289 -38.27 12.14 -18.79
CA ASN A 289 -37.07 12.74 -19.41
C ASN A 289 -36.45 11.91 -20.55
N PRO A 290 -37.22 11.51 -21.58
CA PRO A 290 -36.72 10.64 -22.66
C PRO A 290 -35.52 11.23 -23.42
N GLU A 291 -35.31 12.54 -23.37
CA GLU A 291 -34.13 13.22 -23.92
C GLU A 291 -32.82 12.87 -23.22
N GLN A 292 -32.85 12.40 -21.97
CA GLN A 292 -31.63 12.03 -21.21
C GLN A 292 -30.97 10.76 -21.78
N ALA A 293 -31.72 9.89 -22.47
CA ALA A 293 -31.14 8.74 -23.17
C ALA A 293 -30.20 9.13 -24.34
N ILE A 294 -30.16 10.41 -24.74
CA ILE A 294 -29.35 10.94 -25.85
C ILE A 294 -28.60 12.23 -25.50
N ASP A 295 -28.46 12.57 -24.21
CA ASP A 295 -27.73 13.77 -23.80
C ASP A 295 -26.21 13.56 -23.74
N GLY A 296 -25.77 12.30 -23.74
CA GLY A 296 -24.37 11.92 -23.68
C GLY A 296 -23.77 11.95 -22.28
N ASP A 297 -24.59 12.12 -21.24
CA ASP A 297 -24.22 12.03 -19.84
C ASP A 297 -24.75 10.71 -19.25
N LEU A 298 -23.87 9.87 -18.69
CA LEU A 298 -24.32 8.62 -18.06
C LEU A 298 -24.86 8.84 -16.64
N ASN A 299 -24.73 10.03 -16.06
CA ASN A 299 -25.25 10.33 -14.73
C ASN A 299 -26.73 10.77 -14.74
N THR A 300 -27.30 10.96 -15.92
CA THR A 300 -28.71 11.26 -16.16
C THR A 300 -29.39 10.03 -16.79
N ASP A 301 -30.71 9.94 -16.72
CA ASP A 301 -31.44 8.79 -17.26
C ASP A 301 -32.85 9.12 -17.74
N ALA A 302 -33.25 8.45 -18.82
CA ALA A 302 -34.65 8.31 -19.18
C ALA A 302 -35.27 7.18 -18.37
N THR A 303 -36.16 7.50 -17.44
CA THR A 303 -36.78 6.52 -16.54
C THR A 303 -38.03 5.93 -17.19
N MET A 304 -38.02 4.63 -17.47
CA MET A 304 -39.17 3.88 -17.98
C MET A 304 -39.94 3.23 -16.83
N ASP A 305 -41.18 3.68 -16.60
CA ASP A 305 -42.02 3.24 -15.49
C ASP A 305 -43.26 2.48 -15.96
N ILE A 306 -43.48 1.29 -15.40
CA ILE A 306 -44.71 0.52 -15.56
C ILE A 306 -45.37 0.36 -14.18
N PRO A 307 -46.54 0.99 -13.93
CA PRO A 307 -47.23 0.90 -12.65
C PRO A 307 -47.63 -0.54 -12.25
N LEU A 308 -47.61 -0.79 -10.94
CA LEU A 308 -48.07 -2.04 -10.34
C LEU A 308 -49.53 -2.36 -10.71
N GLY A 309 -49.78 -3.59 -11.16
CA GLY A 309 -51.14 -4.11 -11.40
C GLY A 309 -51.57 -4.19 -12.87
N LEU A 310 -50.75 -3.70 -13.81
CA LEU A 310 -51.02 -3.75 -15.26
C LEU A 310 -50.38 -4.96 -15.95
N LEU A 311 -50.33 -6.09 -15.23
CA LEU A 311 -49.48 -7.25 -15.52
C LEU A 311 -49.93 -8.11 -16.72
N LEU A 312 -51.00 -7.70 -17.42
CA LEU A 312 -51.53 -8.40 -18.57
C LEU A 312 -51.08 -7.68 -19.85
N SER A 313 -49.87 -8.01 -20.32
CA SER A 313 -49.31 -7.64 -21.64
C SER A 313 -48.99 -6.16 -21.89
N ALA A 314 -48.90 -5.33 -20.85
CA ALA A 314 -48.49 -3.94 -20.99
C ALA A 314 -47.04 -3.85 -21.53
N THR A 315 -46.85 -3.16 -22.64
CA THR A 315 -45.54 -2.87 -23.23
C THR A 315 -45.33 -1.36 -23.28
N LEU A 316 -44.18 -0.92 -22.77
CA LEU A 316 -43.67 0.45 -22.84
C LEU A 316 -42.41 0.44 -23.70
N SER A 317 -42.30 1.34 -24.67
CA SER A 317 -41.13 1.40 -25.54
C SER A 317 -40.56 2.81 -25.63
N LEU A 318 -39.24 2.88 -25.61
CA LEU A 318 -38.46 4.07 -25.90
C LEU A 318 -37.73 3.86 -27.23
N ASN A 319 -38.03 4.70 -28.22
CA ASN A 319 -37.27 4.77 -29.47
C ASN A 319 -36.19 5.83 -29.35
N VAL A 320 -35.01 5.51 -29.87
CA VAL A 320 -33.91 6.45 -30.11
C VAL A 320 -33.50 6.31 -31.57
N SER A 321 -33.43 7.42 -32.31
CA SER A 321 -33.10 7.38 -33.74
C SER A 321 -32.29 8.60 -34.19
N ASP A 322 -31.47 8.42 -35.22
CA ASP A 322 -30.76 9.50 -35.91
C ASP A 322 -30.84 9.26 -37.42
N SER A 323 -31.70 10.03 -38.09
CA SER A 323 -31.89 9.95 -39.54
C SER A 323 -30.71 10.51 -40.34
N SER A 324 -29.85 11.32 -39.72
CA SER A 324 -28.64 11.88 -40.34
C SER A 324 -27.46 10.90 -40.28
N ASN A 325 -27.45 10.01 -39.28
CA ASN A 325 -26.38 9.05 -39.04
C ASN A 325 -26.94 7.63 -38.82
N PRO A 326 -27.38 6.94 -39.89
CA PRO A 326 -28.00 5.61 -39.78
C PRO A 326 -27.04 4.55 -39.25
N LEU A 327 -27.61 3.46 -38.71
CA LEU A 327 -26.88 2.32 -38.16
C LEU A 327 -26.04 1.61 -39.23
N THR A 328 -24.89 1.07 -38.82
CA THR A 328 -23.97 0.36 -39.72
C THR A 328 -24.23 -1.14 -39.62
N VAL A 329 -24.57 -1.78 -40.74
CA VAL A 329 -24.73 -3.25 -40.82
C VAL A 329 -23.44 -3.95 -40.41
N GLY A 330 -23.55 -5.04 -39.64
CA GLY A 330 -22.42 -5.79 -39.10
C GLY A 330 -21.84 -5.20 -37.81
N LYS A 331 -22.46 -4.15 -37.24
CA LYS A 331 -22.17 -3.65 -35.90
C LYS A 331 -23.34 -3.97 -34.96
N SER A 332 -23.01 -4.24 -33.70
CA SER A 332 -24.00 -4.38 -32.63
C SER A 332 -24.49 -3.01 -32.18
N VAL A 333 -25.76 -2.91 -31.79
CA VAL A 333 -26.31 -1.74 -31.10
C VAL A 333 -26.50 -2.07 -29.63
N GLY A 334 -26.62 -1.07 -28.77
CA GLY A 334 -26.85 -1.34 -27.36
C GLY A 334 -27.42 -0.19 -26.58
N LEU A 335 -27.82 -0.44 -25.34
CA LEU A 335 -28.29 0.57 -24.39
C LEU A 335 -27.62 0.36 -23.04
N VAL A 336 -27.31 1.46 -22.35
CA VAL A 336 -26.87 1.42 -20.95
C VAL A 336 -28.08 1.50 -20.05
N LEU A 337 -28.22 0.50 -19.17
CA LEU A 337 -29.36 0.32 -18.31
C LEU A 337 -28.93 0.21 -16.85
N SER A 338 -29.76 0.73 -15.94
CA SER A 338 -29.63 0.50 -14.50
C SER A 338 -30.99 0.33 -13.82
N ARG A 339 -30.99 -0.05 -12.52
CA ARG A 339 -32.18 -0.26 -11.69
C ARG A 339 -31.91 0.07 -10.22
N ASP A 340 -32.91 0.67 -9.56
CA ASP A 340 -32.82 1.12 -8.16
C ASP A 340 -32.64 0.01 -7.10
N ALA A 341 -33.11 -1.23 -7.35
CA ALA A 341 -33.29 -2.21 -6.27
C ALA A 341 -32.65 -3.60 -6.48
N ASP A 342 -32.26 -3.98 -7.70
CA ASP A 342 -31.73 -5.32 -7.98
C ASP A 342 -30.82 -5.34 -9.21
N LEU A 343 -29.92 -6.32 -9.27
CA LEU A 343 -29.18 -6.66 -10.48
C LEU A 343 -30.17 -6.93 -11.64
N LEU A 344 -29.79 -6.59 -12.87
CA LEU A 344 -30.56 -7.03 -14.05
C LEU A 344 -30.49 -8.57 -14.13
N SER A 345 -31.55 -9.23 -13.66
CA SER A 345 -31.64 -10.70 -13.61
C SER A 345 -32.02 -11.29 -14.96
N ALA A 346 -31.75 -12.58 -15.18
CA ALA A 346 -32.12 -13.29 -16.41
C ALA A 346 -33.64 -13.23 -16.68
N GLU A 347 -34.44 -13.18 -15.62
CA GLU A 347 -35.90 -13.02 -15.70
C GLU A 347 -36.29 -11.65 -16.25
N LEU A 348 -35.62 -10.56 -15.84
CA LEU A 348 -35.87 -9.24 -16.40
C LEU A 348 -35.40 -9.16 -17.85
N LEU A 349 -34.24 -9.75 -18.17
CA LEU A 349 -33.75 -9.81 -19.54
C LEU A 349 -34.79 -10.46 -20.47
N SER A 350 -35.50 -11.49 -20.01
CA SER A 350 -36.58 -12.12 -20.76
C SER A 350 -37.78 -11.21 -21.07
N THR A 351 -37.94 -10.11 -20.33
CA THR A 351 -38.98 -9.09 -20.56
C THR A 351 -38.52 -7.89 -21.40
N LEU A 352 -37.23 -7.85 -21.73
CA LEU A 352 -36.64 -6.82 -22.57
C LEU A 352 -36.51 -7.31 -24.00
N THR A 353 -36.87 -6.44 -24.93
CA THR A 353 -36.60 -6.63 -26.35
C THR A 353 -35.97 -5.38 -26.92
N VAL A 354 -34.93 -5.57 -27.73
CA VAL A 354 -34.26 -4.51 -28.47
C VAL A 354 -34.62 -4.70 -29.94
N THR A 355 -35.20 -3.68 -30.56
CA THR A 355 -35.60 -3.74 -31.98
C THR A 355 -34.92 -2.60 -32.73
N THR A 356 -34.21 -2.89 -33.82
CA THR A 356 -33.77 -1.84 -34.74
C THR A 356 -34.98 -1.30 -35.49
N VAL A 357 -35.02 0.02 -35.70
CA VAL A 357 -36.17 0.71 -36.29
C VAL A 357 -35.74 1.67 -37.40
N ASN A 358 -36.67 1.93 -38.31
CA ASN A 358 -36.64 3.04 -39.24
C ASN A 358 -37.69 4.07 -38.83
N CYS A 359 -37.24 5.18 -38.25
CA CYS A 359 -38.05 6.33 -37.87
C CYS A 359 -37.96 7.44 -38.94
N ASP A 360 -38.94 8.34 -38.95
CA ASP A 360 -38.88 9.56 -39.74
C ASP A 360 -37.85 10.57 -39.19
N VAL A 361 -37.66 11.69 -39.89
CA VAL A 361 -36.69 12.73 -39.53
C VAL A 361 -36.96 13.41 -38.18
N ASN A 362 -38.18 13.27 -37.64
CA ASN A 362 -38.57 13.79 -36.34
C ASN A 362 -38.42 12.73 -35.23
N GLY A 363 -37.91 11.53 -35.54
CA GLY A 363 -37.83 10.40 -34.62
C GLY A 363 -39.18 9.76 -34.31
N SER A 364 -40.19 10.03 -35.13
CA SER A 364 -41.54 9.49 -35.01
C SER A 364 -41.79 8.40 -36.08
N ASN A 365 -42.97 7.78 -36.05
CA ASN A 365 -43.41 6.79 -37.03
C ASN A 365 -42.39 5.65 -37.24
N CYS A 366 -41.81 5.17 -36.14
CA CYS A 366 -40.77 4.16 -36.14
C CYS A 366 -41.33 2.79 -36.56
N THR A 367 -40.76 2.22 -37.61
CA THR A 367 -41.11 0.89 -38.12
C THR A 367 -40.05 -0.13 -37.72
N PRO A 368 -40.42 -1.30 -37.19
CA PRO A 368 -39.46 -2.33 -36.76
C PRO A 368 -38.76 -2.97 -37.97
N VAL A 369 -37.47 -3.27 -37.82
CA VAL A 369 -36.61 -3.87 -38.85
C VAL A 369 -36.09 -5.23 -38.38
N GLU A 370 -35.36 -5.28 -37.27
CA GLU A 370 -34.87 -6.53 -36.64
C GLU A 370 -35.12 -6.52 -35.14
N THR A 371 -35.59 -7.63 -34.59
CA THR A 371 -35.89 -7.75 -33.16
C THR A 371 -35.00 -8.79 -32.50
N PHE A 372 -34.40 -8.40 -31.39
CA PHE A 372 -33.53 -9.19 -30.51
C PHE A 372 -34.22 -9.30 -29.15
N ALA A 373 -34.60 -10.50 -28.74
CA ALA A 373 -35.29 -10.73 -27.48
C ALA A 373 -34.31 -11.28 -26.44
N GLY A 374 -34.45 -10.89 -25.17
CA GLY A 374 -33.56 -11.39 -24.11
C GLY A 374 -33.74 -12.88 -23.77
N SER A 375 -34.76 -13.54 -24.33
CA SER A 375 -34.90 -15.01 -24.29
C SER A 375 -34.12 -15.74 -25.41
N SER A 376 -33.50 -14.99 -26.32
CA SER A 376 -32.61 -15.51 -27.37
C SER A 376 -31.17 -15.17 -27.03
N ASP A 377 -30.21 -16.05 -27.39
CA ASP A 377 -28.75 -15.81 -27.23
C ASP A 377 -28.23 -14.60 -28.03
N ALA A 378 -29.12 -13.85 -28.70
CA ALA A 378 -28.82 -12.70 -29.54
C ALA A 378 -28.84 -11.35 -28.79
N LEU A 379 -29.09 -11.38 -27.47
CA LEU A 379 -29.03 -10.22 -26.59
C LEU A 379 -28.07 -10.49 -25.43
N HIS A 380 -27.01 -9.71 -25.36
CA HIS A 380 -25.91 -9.87 -24.41
C HIS A 380 -25.99 -8.80 -23.34
N LEU A 381 -25.76 -9.20 -22.08
CA LEU A 381 -25.71 -8.30 -20.94
C LEU A 381 -24.29 -8.29 -20.36
N GLY A 382 -23.59 -7.16 -20.49
CA GLY A 382 -22.27 -6.95 -19.90
C GLY A 382 -22.35 -5.97 -18.72
N LEU A 383 -21.73 -6.32 -17.58
CA LEU A 383 -21.60 -5.39 -16.46
C LEU A 383 -20.54 -4.33 -16.78
N LEU A 384 -20.91 -3.05 -16.78
CA LEU A 384 -20.00 -1.94 -17.10
C LEU A 384 -19.31 -1.36 -15.86
N GLY A 385 -19.91 -1.48 -14.67
CA GLY A 385 -19.37 -0.96 -13.42
C GLY A 385 -20.46 -0.43 -12.49
N LEU A 386 -20.07 0.47 -11.58
CA LEU A 386 -20.97 1.19 -10.67
C LEU A 386 -20.86 2.70 -10.97
N ILE A 387 -21.98 3.38 -11.21
CA ILE A 387 -22.04 4.85 -11.09
C ILE A 387 -22.71 5.16 -9.75
N GLY A 388 -21.98 5.85 -8.88
CA GLY A 388 -22.37 6.07 -7.49
C GLY A 388 -22.43 4.77 -6.68
N SER A 389 -23.59 4.08 -6.69
CA SER A 389 -23.81 2.80 -6.00
C SER A 389 -24.73 1.84 -6.75
N VAL A 390 -25.13 2.19 -7.98
CA VAL A 390 -26.05 1.39 -8.79
C VAL A 390 -25.26 0.71 -9.92
N PRO A 391 -25.43 -0.60 -10.14
CA PRO A 391 -24.77 -1.31 -11.23
C PRO A 391 -25.36 -0.89 -12.58
N GLU A 392 -24.48 -0.53 -13.51
CA GLU A 392 -24.83 -0.25 -14.90
C GLU A 392 -24.48 -1.43 -15.81
N TYR A 393 -25.36 -1.69 -16.77
CA TYR A 393 -25.24 -2.79 -17.71
C TYR A 393 -25.33 -2.30 -19.14
N LEU A 394 -24.47 -2.84 -19.99
CA LEU A 394 -24.62 -2.75 -21.43
C LEU A 394 -25.52 -3.89 -21.89
N LEU A 395 -26.68 -3.53 -22.41
CA LEU A 395 -27.54 -4.42 -23.17
C LEU A 395 -27.18 -4.29 -24.65
N ALA A 396 -26.52 -5.28 -25.24
CA ALA A 396 -26.07 -5.25 -26.63
C ALA A 396 -26.72 -6.35 -27.48
N THR A 397 -27.01 -6.06 -28.74
CA THR A 397 -27.49 -7.05 -29.70
C THR A 397 -26.35 -7.82 -30.33
N ASP A 398 -26.65 -8.94 -30.99
CA ASP A 398 -25.80 -9.44 -32.07
C ASP A 398 -25.63 -8.39 -33.18
N PRO A 399 -24.59 -8.52 -34.03
CA PRO A 399 -24.39 -7.62 -35.17
C PRO A 399 -25.64 -7.55 -36.05
N ILE A 400 -26.15 -6.33 -36.29
CA ILE A 400 -27.37 -6.13 -37.07
C ILE A 400 -27.14 -6.55 -38.53
N THR A 401 -28.16 -7.12 -39.18
CA THR A 401 -28.04 -7.64 -40.55
C THR A 401 -28.75 -6.77 -41.60
N GLN A 402 -29.58 -5.83 -41.14
CA GLN A 402 -30.34 -4.92 -41.99
C GLN A 402 -30.10 -3.45 -41.63
N PRO A 403 -30.15 -2.55 -42.63
CA PRO A 403 -30.00 -1.12 -42.38
C PRO A 403 -31.19 -0.57 -41.61
N ALA A 404 -30.89 0.21 -40.58
CA ALA A 404 -31.86 0.89 -39.73
C ALA A 404 -31.31 2.27 -39.32
N ASN A 405 -32.14 3.15 -38.75
CA ASN A 405 -31.69 4.48 -38.29
C ASN A 405 -31.93 4.71 -36.79
N GLY A 406 -32.43 3.71 -36.07
CA GLY A 406 -32.68 3.80 -34.65
C GLY A 406 -32.77 2.45 -33.96
N VAL A 407 -32.92 2.52 -32.65
CA VAL A 407 -33.13 1.40 -31.74
C VAL A 407 -34.36 1.68 -30.88
N ARG A 408 -35.15 0.64 -30.63
CA ARG A 408 -36.30 0.63 -29.74
C ARG A 408 -36.01 -0.33 -28.60
N LEU A 409 -35.99 0.18 -27.38
CA LEU A 409 -36.04 -0.64 -26.19
C LEU A 409 -37.51 -0.80 -25.80
N SER A 410 -37.98 -2.04 -25.77
CA SER A 410 -39.34 -2.37 -25.33
C SER A 410 -39.26 -3.18 -24.04
N PHE A 411 -39.93 -2.66 -23.02
CA PHE A 411 -40.05 -3.27 -21.71
C PHE A 411 -41.48 -3.78 -21.51
N GLN A 412 -41.61 -5.10 -21.33
CA GLN A 412 -42.90 -5.76 -21.15
C GLN A 412 -43.16 -6.04 -19.66
N GLY A 413 -44.29 -5.56 -19.13
CA GLY A 413 -44.73 -5.86 -17.77
C GLY A 413 -45.13 -7.33 -17.62
N GLY A 414 -44.81 -7.94 -16.47
CA GLY A 414 -45.10 -9.35 -16.17
C GLY A 414 -45.24 -9.63 -14.67
N LEU A 415 -45.70 -10.83 -14.29
CA LEU A 415 -46.08 -11.23 -12.91
C LEU A 415 -45.00 -10.98 -11.82
N VAL A 416 -43.75 -10.77 -12.22
CA VAL A 416 -42.58 -10.58 -11.34
C VAL A 416 -42.18 -9.09 -11.20
N SER A 417 -42.80 -8.16 -11.95
CA SER A 417 -42.45 -6.73 -11.90
C SER A 417 -43.10 -6.01 -10.71
N LEU A 418 -42.66 -6.35 -9.50
CA LEU A 418 -42.87 -5.54 -8.31
C LEU A 418 -42.01 -4.27 -8.45
N LEU A 419 -42.59 -3.20 -9.02
CA LEU A 419 -41.96 -1.89 -9.27
C LEU A 419 -40.63 -2.00 -10.05
N ALA A 420 -40.72 -2.08 -11.38
CA ALA A 420 -39.55 -2.03 -12.23
C ALA A 420 -39.51 -0.69 -12.97
N SER A 421 -38.97 0.33 -12.31
CA SER A 421 -38.36 1.45 -13.03
C SER A 421 -37.10 0.91 -13.70
N LEU A 422 -36.98 1.18 -15.00
CA LEU A 422 -35.79 0.86 -15.78
C LEU A 422 -35.18 2.18 -16.24
N HIS A 423 -33.94 2.43 -15.86
CA HIS A 423 -33.23 3.66 -16.20
C HIS A 423 -32.44 3.43 -17.48
N VAL A 424 -32.62 4.29 -18.48
CA VAL A 424 -31.87 4.26 -19.74
C VAL A 424 -30.93 5.47 -19.76
N HIS A 425 -29.64 5.21 -19.53
CA HIS A 425 -28.61 6.26 -19.44
C HIS A 425 -28.07 6.65 -20.82
N SER A 426 -28.02 5.71 -21.77
CA SER A 426 -27.52 5.99 -23.12
C SER A 426 -27.95 4.95 -24.14
N ALA A 427 -28.01 5.35 -25.42
CA ALA A 427 -28.19 4.47 -26.54
C ALA A 427 -26.99 4.51 -27.50
N CYS A 428 -26.53 3.33 -27.91
CA CYS A 428 -25.39 3.09 -28.79
C CYS A 428 -25.83 2.64 -30.17
N ALA A 429 -25.42 3.42 -31.16
CA ALA A 429 -25.56 3.11 -32.58
C ALA A 429 -24.49 2.12 -33.08
N ALA A 430 -23.39 1.99 -32.37
CA ALA A 430 -22.40 0.92 -32.55
C ALA A 430 -21.70 0.66 -31.21
N THR A 431 -21.65 -0.60 -30.77
CA THR A 431 -20.83 -0.99 -29.61
C THR A 431 -19.40 -1.32 -30.05
N ALA A 432 -18.45 -1.11 -29.16
CA ALA A 432 -17.05 -1.46 -29.39
C ALA A 432 -16.89 -2.97 -29.59
N ALA A 433 -15.97 -3.36 -30.47
CA ALA A 433 -15.76 -4.76 -30.85
C ALA A 433 -15.35 -5.67 -29.68
N SER A 434 -14.90 -5.10 -28.55
CA SER A 434 -14.54 -5.83 -27.32
C SER A 434 -15.69 -6.02 -26.34
N ALA A 435 -16.92 -5.60 -26.66
CA ALA A 435 -18.09 -5.76 -25.81
C ALA A 435 -18.83 -7.11 -26.02
N THR A 436 -18.24 -8.02 -26.78
CA THR A 436 -18.69 -9.43 -26.77
C THR A 436 -18.17 -10.09 -25.49
N PRO A 437 -19.02 -10.84 -24.76
CA PRO A 437 -18.62 -11.47 -23.49
C PRO A 437 -17.45 -12.44 -23.63
#